data_AF-A0A534P5R2-F1
#
_entry.id   AF-A0A534P5R2-F1
#
_cell.length_a   1.000
_cell.length_b   1.000
_cell.length_c   1.000
_cell.angle_alpha   90.00
_cell.angle_beta   90.00
_cell.angle_gamma   90.00
#
_symmetry.space_group_name_H-M   'P 1'
#
loop_
_entity.id
_entity.type
_entity.pdbx_description
1 polymer ?
#
loop_
_entity_poly.entity_id
_entity_poly.type
_entity_poly.pdbx_seq_one_letter_code
_entity_poly.pdbx_strand_id
1 'polypeptide(L)'
;MKGKTLADLSIRVGLPTLIVGLLALWVMPSGLLATTPTNLNWPNYGNDLHNTRFQDVDLINRSNVKNLAPAWVFHTKVLDPLGELQVAPIVIDGRMFVTDGHDNVFALDAATGKKIWAYEPLKTDDMPPIEQMIVCCGRNNKG
;
A
#
# COMPACT_ATOMS: atom_id res chain seq x y z
N MET A 1 -45.18 53.95 27.98
CA MET A 1 -45.52 52.68 27.29
C MET A 1 -44.55 51.60 27.76
N LYS A 2 -45.12 50.52 28.32
CA LYS A 2 -44.61 49.16 28.61
C LYS A 2 -43.09 48.90 28.55
N GLY A 3 -42.53 48.47 29.68
CA GLY A 3 -41.21 47.84 29.76
C GLY A 3 -41.21 46.35 29.36
N LYS A 4 -40.00 45.77 29.44
CA LYS A 4 -39.72 44.37 29.81
C LYS A 4 -38.21 44.23 30.05
N THR A 5 -37.86 44.15 31.33
CA THR A 5 -36.65 43.51 31.84
C THR A 5 -36.72 42.01 31.51
N LEU A 6 -35.63 41.43 31.02
CA LEU A 6 -35.43 39.98 31.03
C LEU A 6 -34.15 39.70 31.82
N ALA A 7 -34.38 39.05 32.95
CA ALA A 7 -33.40 38.64 33.91
C ALA A 7 -32.41 37.62 33.32
N ASP A 8 -31.15 37.74 33.74
CA ASP A 8 -30.31 36.66 34.24
C ASP A 8 -30.72 35.24 33.81
N LEU A 9 -30.20 34.79 32.67
CA LEU A 9 -30.26 33.38 32.28
C LEU A 9 -29.06 32.66 32.88
N SER A 10 -29.09 32.36 34.18
CA SER A 10 -28.10 31.48 34.79
C SER A 10 -28.34 30.05 34.28
N ILE A 11 -27.50 29.58 33.35
CA ILE A 11 -27.48 28.17 32.94
C ILE A 11 -26.96 27.35 34.13
N ARG A 12 -27.86 26.81 34.94
CA ARG A 12 -27.52 25.84 35.99
C ARG A 12 -27.32 24.48 35.32
N VAL A 13 -26.09 24.18 34.90
CA VAL A 13 -25.69 22.82 34.53
C VAL A 13 -25.72 21.98 35.81
N GLY A 14 -26.73 21.13 35.94
CA GLY A 14 -26.86 20.25 37.11
C GLY A 14 -25.74 19.22 37.13
N LEU A 15 -25.23 18.91 38.32
CA LEU A 15 -24.28 17.82 38.55
C LEU A 15 -24.66 16.47 37.88
N PRO A 16 -25.95 16.06 37.75
CA PRO A 16 -26.28 14.82 37.05
C PRO A 16 -26.08 14.86 35.52
N THR A 17 -26.13 16.04 34.88
CA THR A 17 -25.89 16.15 33.42
C THR A 17 -24.41 16.01 33.07
N LEU A 18 -23.51 16.38 33.98
CA LEU A 18 -22.07 16.14 33.87
C LEU A 18 -21.72 14.65 33.96
N ILE A 19 -22.41 13.90 34.82
CA ILE A 19 -22.16 12.45 35.03
C ILE A 19 -22.60 11.62 33.81
N VAL A 20 -23.74 11.97 33.19
CA VAL A 20 -24.20 11.27 31.96
C VAL A 20 -23.28 11.56 30.77
N GLY A 21 -22.74 12.77 30.65
CA GLY A 21 -21.73 13.11 29.63
C GLY A 21 -20.42 12.35 29.81
N LEU A 22 -19.98 12.15 31.06
CA LEU A 22 -18.77 11.38 31.40
C LEU A 22 -18.92 9.87 31.17
N LEU A 23 -20.11 9.30 31.40
CA LEU A 23 -20.39 7.89 31.13
C LEU A 23 -20.49 7.57 29.63
N ALA A 24 -20.98 8.50 28.81
CA ALA A 24 -21.04 8.34 27.35
C ALA A 24 -19.65 8.28 26.69
N LEU A 25 -18.63 8.87 27.32
CA LEU A 25 -17.22 8.78 26.90
C LEU A 25 -16.56 7.42 27.24
N TRP A 26 -17.17 6.62 28.11
CA TRP A 26 -16.63 5.31 28.54
C TRP A 26 -17.16 4.12 27.74
N VAL A 27 -18.23 4.32 26.95
CA VAL A 27 -18.83 3.29 26.07
C VAL A 27 -18.38 3.48 24.60
N MET A 28 -17.22 4.11 24.38
CA MET A 28 -16.61 4.11 23.06
C MET A 28 -15.95 2.75 22.81
N PRO A 29 -16.35 1.99 21.76
CA PRO A 29 -15.65 0.78 21.40
C PRO A 29 -14.20 1.12 21.09
N SER A 30 -13.25 0.49 21.78
CA SER A 30 -11.81 0.69 21.64
C SER A 30 -11.27 0.40 20.22
N GLY A 31 -12.12 0.00 19.27
CA GLY A 31 -11.76 -0.28 17.88
C GLY A 31 -11.71 0.96 16.96
N LEU A 32 -12.09 2.16 17.43
CA LEU A 32 -12.04 3.38 16.61
C LEU A 32 -10.65 4.02 16.50
N LEU A 33 -9.64 3.47 17.19
CA LEU A 33 -8.25 3.96 17.20
C LEU A 33 -7.29 2.98 16.52
N ALA A 34 -7.73 2.25 15.50
CA ALA A 34 -6.79 1.64 14.58
C ALA A 34 -6.13 2.76 13.77
N THR A 35 -4.96 3.22 14.20
CA THR A 35 -4.10 4.09 13.40
C THR A 35 -3.84 3.36 12.09
N THR A 36 -4.48 3.81 11.01
CA THR A 36 -4.16 3.28 9.69
C THR A 36 -2.69 3.59 9.48
N PRO A 37 -1.85 2.59 9.12
CA PRO A 37 -0.44 2.80 8.89
C PRO A 37 -0.26 3.98 7.95
N THR A 38 0.41 5.02 8.40
CA THR A 38 0.52 6.27 7.65
C THR A 38 1.43 6.12 6.44
N ASN A 39 2.21 5.04 6.37
CA ASN A 39 3.14 4.78 5.28
C ASN A 39 3.26 3.27 5.01
N LEU A 40 2.69 2.82 3.89
CA LEU A 40 2.81 1.45 3.35
C LEU A 40 3.84 1.37 2.21
N ASN A 41 4.73 2.36 2.10
CA ASN A 41 5.75 2.36 1.05
C ASN A 41 6.74 1.23 1.29
N TRP A 42 7.23 0.69 0.17
CA TRP A 42 8.33 -0.25 0.06
C TRP A 42 9.39 0.35 -0.89
N PRO A 43 10.20 1.32 -0.43
CA PRO A 43 11.00 2.16 -1.32
C PRO A 43 12.29 1.49 -1.82
N ASN A 44 12.74 0.39 -1.20
CA ASN A 44 13.97 -0.32 -1.56
C ASN A 44 13.69 -1.81 -1.78
N TYR A 45 14.59 -2.51 -2.47
CA TYR A 45 14.52 -3.97 -2.67
C TYR A 45 14.24 -4.75 -1.36
N GLY A 46 14.83 -4.32 -0.24
CA GLY A 46 14.67 -4.89 1.09
C GLY A 46 13.81 -4.09 2.06
N ASN A 47 12.93 -3.21 1.55
CA ASN A 47 12.20 -2.16 2.26
C ASN A 47 13.09 -1.02 2.81
N ASP A 48 14.10 -1.36 3.60
CA ASP A 48 15.05 -0.42 4.21
C ASP A 48 16.50 -0.67 3.79
N LEU A 49 17.41 0.23 4.19
CA LEU A 49 18.84 0.14 3.89
C LEU A 49 19.54 -1.02 4.62
N HIS A 50 18.94 -1.56 5.67
CA HIS A 50 19.43 -2.76 6.36
C HIS A 50 18.94 -4.05 5.70
N ASN A 51 18.09 -3.94 4.67
CA ASN A 51 17.49 -5.04 3.94
C ASN A 51 16.72 -6.01 4.85
N THR A 52 16.01 -5.48 5.85
CA THR A 52 15.28 -6.31 6.83
C THR A 52 14.12 -7.07 6.24
N ARG A 53 13.55 -6.58 5.12
CA ARG A 53 12.30 -7.07 4.52
C ARG A 53 11.13 -7.07 5.52
N PHE A 54 11.14 -6.14 6.47
CA PHE A 54 10.14 -6.02 7.52
C PHE A 54 9.30 -4.76 7.33
N GLN A 55 7.99 -4.87 7.51
CA GLN A 55 7.03 -3.76 7.58
C GLN A 55 6.34 -3.84 8.93
N ASP A 56 6.36 -2.74 9.70
CA ASP A 56 5.70 -2.65 11.01
C ASP A 56 4.20 -2.39 10.84
N VAL A 57 3.51 -3.39 10.30
CA VAL A 57 2.11 -3.29 9.92
C VAL A 57 1.38 -4.60 10.16
N ASP A 58 0.19 -4.52 10.74
CA ASP A 58 -0.61 -5.70 11.12
C ASP A 58 -2.03 -5.67 10.55
N LEU A 59 -2.24 -4.94 9.44
CA LEU A 59 -3.52 -4.92 8.73
C LEU A 59 -3.94 -6.33 8.28
N ILE A 60 -2.96 -7.11 7.82
CA ILE A 60 -3.09 -8.55 7.55
C ILE A 60 -2.31 -9.28 8.63
N ASN A 61 -2.99 -10.19 9.34
CA ASN A 61 -2.43 -10.88 10.49
C ASN A 61 -2.98 -12.30 10.61
N ARG A 62 -2.49 -13.05 11.61
CA ARG A 62 -2.82 -14.48 11.80
C ARG A 62 -4.32 -14.76 11.94
N SER A 63 -5.11 -13.79 12.39
CA SER A 63 -6.55 -13.96 12.59
C SER A 63 -7.37 -13.77 11.31
N ASN A 64 -6.89 -12.95 10.37
CA ASN A 64 -7.64 -12.53 9.19
C ASN A 64 -7.02 -12.97 7.84
N VAL A 65 -5.79 -13.49 7.81
CA VAL A 65 -5.09 -13.94 6.59
C VAL A 65 -5.88 -14.94 5.75
N LYS A 66 -6.72 -15.74 6.40
CA LYS A 66 -7.63 -16.71 5.77
C LYS A 66 -8.66 -16.07 4.82
N ASN A 67 -8.89 -14.77 4.93
CA ASN A 67 -9.84 -14.02 4.12
C ASN A 67 -9.20 -13.32 2.91
N LEU A 68 -7.88 -13.50 2.69
CA LEU A 68 -7.20 -12.89 1.55
C LEU A 68 -7.72 -13.44 0.22
N ALA A 69 -7.88 -12.54 -0.73
CA ALA A 69 -8.20 -12.86 -2.11
C ALA A 69 -7.33 -12.00 -3.04
N PRO A 70 -7.05 -12.47 -4.27
CA PRO A 70 -6.39 -11.64 -5.28
C PRO A 70 -7.21 -10.36 -5.53
N ALA A 71 -6.59 -9.19 -5.35
CA ALA A 71 -7.23 -7.91 -5.64
C ALA A 71 -7.20 -7.60 -7.15
N TRP A 72 -6.08 -7.92 -7.82
CA TRP A 72 -5.87 -7.74 -9.25
C TRP A 72 -4.67 -8.58 -9.72
N VAL A 73 -4.52 -8.73 -11.04
CA VAL A 73 -3.39 -9.41 -11.69
C VAL A 73 -2.89 -8.54 -12.84
N PHE A 74 -1.58 -8.36 -12.95
CA PHE A 74 -0.93 -7.68 -14.07
C PHE A 74 -0.10 -8.68 -14.89
N HIS A 75 -0.29 -8.69 -16.21
CA HIS A 75 0.48 -9.51 -17.12
C HIS A 75 1.48 -8.63 -17.89
N THR A 76 2.78 -8.95 -17.78
CA THR A 76 3.88 -8.25 -18.49
C THR A 76 3.82 -8.49 -20.01
N LYS A 77 3.16 -9.58 -20.42
CA LYS A 77 3.04 -10.06 -21.81
C LYS A 77 4.34 -10.56 -22.43
N VAL A 78 5.41 -10.67 -21.65
CA VAL A 78 6.63 -11.39 -22.08
C VAL A 78 6.36 -12.89 -22.00
N LEU A 79 6.39 -13.54 -23.16
CA LEU A 79 6.16 -14.98 -23.34
C LEU A 79 7.48 -15.67 -23.72
N ASP A 80 8.49 -15.48 -22.89
CA ASP A 80 9.81 -16.08 -23.08
C ASP A 80 9.95 -17.27 -22.11
N PRO A 81 10.09 -18.52 -22.60
CA PRO A 81 10.27 -19.69 -21.73
C PRO A 81 11.58 -19.66 -20.93
N LEU A 82 12.53 -18.81 -21.31
CA LEU A 82 13.77 -18.56 -20.59
C LEU A 82 13.71 -17.26 -19.75
N GLY A 83 12.57 -16.58 -19.74
CA GLY A 83 12.32 -15.40 -18.92
C GLY A 83 11.83 -15.77 -17.53
N GLU A 84 12.48 -15.24 -16.50
CA GLU A 84 12.13 -15.45 -15.10
C GLU A 84 11.67 -14.12 -14.46
N LEU A 85 10.71 -14.21 -13.54
CA LEU A 85 10.29 -13.08 -12.71
C LEU A 85 10.85 -13.24 -11.29
N GLN A 86 11.94 -12.52 -11.03
CA GLN A 86 12.60 -12.44 -9.73
C GLN A 86 12.50 -11.03 -9.11
N VAL A 87 11.66 -10.16 -9.69
CA VAL A 87 11.46 -8.78 -9.22
C VAL A 87 10.91 -8.72 -7.79
N ALA A 88 11.49 -7.83 -6.98
CA ALA A 88 10.86 -7.33 -5.76
C ALA A 88 10.24 -5.95 -6.08
N PRO A 89 8.90 -5.81 -6.10
CA PRO A 89 8.26 -4.55 -6.45
C PRO A 89 8.68 -3.41 -5.51
N ILE A 90 8.91 -2.23 -6.09
CA ILE A 90 9.05 -0.99 -5.32
C ILE A 90 7.69 -0.30 -5.28
N VAL A 91 7.22 0.08 -4.09
CA VAL A 91 5.95 0.78 -3.93
C VAL A 91 6.19 2.10 -3.22
N ILE A 92 5.83 3.21 -3.86
CA ILE A 92 5.95 4.54 -3.25
C ILE A 92 4.81 5.44 -3.73
N ASP A 93 4.15 6.10 -2.78
CA ASP A 93 3.08 7.07 -3.03
C ASP A 93 1.96 6.52 -3.95
N GLY A 94 1.55 5.28 -3.68
CA GLY A 94 0.48 4.59 -4.42
C GLY A 94 0.88 4.07 -5.80
N ARG A 95 2.15 4.19 -6.20
CA ARG A 95 2.68 3.64 -7.45
C ARG A 95 3.53 2.41 -7.17
N MET A 96 3.33 1.36 -7.96
CA MET A 96 4.13 0.15 -7.93
C MET A 96 4.99 0.07 -9.18
N PHE A 97 6.27 -0.20 -9.01
CA PHE A 97 7.25 -0.38 -10.08
C PHE A 97 7.68 -1.84 -10.11
N VAL A 98 7.52 -2.46 -11.27
CA VAL A 98 7.91 -3.85 -11.52
C VAL A 98 8.69 -3.94 -12.82
N THR A 99 9.52 -4.97 -12.93
CA THR A 99 10.26 -5.29 -14.15
C THR A 99 9.90 -6.69 -14.63
N ASP A 100 10.29 -7.03 -15.86
CA ASP A 100 10.32 -8.40 -16.36
C ASP A 100 11.74 -8.81 -16.78
N GLY A 101 11.91 -10.06 -17.21
CA GLY A 101 13.22 -10.59 -17.63
C GLY A 101 13.83 -9.94 -18.88
N HIS A 102 13.11 -9.05 -19.58
CA HIS A 102 13.60 -8.33 -20.76
C HIS A 102 13.97 -6.87 -20.41
N ASP A 103 14.15 -6.59 -19.12
CA ASP A 103 14.46 -5.26 -18.57
C ASP A 103 13.38 -4.21 -18.82
N ASN A 104 12.17 -4.62 -19.23
CA ASN A 104 11.05 -3.69 -19.31
C ASN A 104 10.68 -3.24 -17.90
N VAL A 105 10.37 -1.95 -17.74
CA VAL A 105 9.93 -1.35 -16.49
C VAL A 105 8.48 -0.92 -16.63
N PHE A 106 7.63 -1.32 -15.69
CA PHE A 106 6.23 -0.94 -15.65
C PHE A 106 5.95 -0.14 -14.38
N ALA A 107 5.30 1.01 -14.53
CA ALA A 107 4.66 1.69 -13.41
C ALA A 107 3.17 1.40 -13.41
N LEU A 108 2.68 0.92 -12.28
CA LEU A 108 1.29 0.54 -12.05
C LEU A 108 0.70 1.42 -10.94
N ASP A 109 -0.60 1.67 -11.03
CA ASP A 109 -1.38 2.10 -9.88
C ASP A 109 -1.48 0.91 -8.90
N ALA A 110 -0.97 1.06 -7.68
CA ALA A 110 -0.84 -0.06 -6.74
C ALA A 110 -2.19 -0.59 -6.23
N ALA A 111 -3.24 0.23 -6.24
CA ALA A 111 -4.56 -0.15 -5.77
C ALA A 111 -5.33 -0.96 -6.84
N THR A 112 -5.15 -0.62 -8.12
CA THR A 112 -5.95 -1.18 -9.22
C THR A 112 -5.18 -2.12 -10.14
N GLY A 113 -3.84 -2.10 -10.10
CA GLY A 113 -2.98 -2.82 -11.04
C GLY A 113 -2.95 -2.21 -12.45
N LYS A 114 -3.59 -1.06 -12.67
CA LYS A 114 -3.64 -0.40 -13.98
C LYS A 114 -2.26 0.14 -14.34
N LYS A 115 -1.76 -0.22 -15.52
CA LYS A 115 -0.53 0.35 -16.08
C LYS A 115 -0.68 1.87 -16.29
N ILE A 116 0.22 2.63 -15.67
CA ILE A 116 0.38 4.08 -15.86
C ILE A 116 1.28 4.33 -17.06
N TRP A 117 2.46 3.71 -17.08
CA TRP A 117 3.42 3.77 -18.19
C TRP A 117 4.28 2.49 -18.25
N ALA A 118 4.95 2.29 -19.37
CA ALA A 118 6.01 1.29 -19.54
C ALA A 118 7.24 1.96 -20.17
N TYR A 119 8.42 1.46 -19.80
CA TYR A 119 9.69 1.78 -20.43
C TYR A 119 10.33 0.47 -20.89
N GLU A 120 10.68 0.41 -22.17
CA GLU A 120 11.24 -0.77 -22.82
C GLU A 120 12.63 -0.33 -23.34
N PRO A 121 13.71 -0.61 -22.58
CA PRO A 121 15.04 -0.05 -22.86
C PRO A 121 15.66 -0.61 -24.14
N LEU A 122 15.34 -1.87 -24.45
CA LEU A 122 15.83 -2.57 -25.63
C LEU A 122 14.62 -2.92 -26.49
N LYS A 123 14.68 -2.59 -27.77
CA LYS A 123 13.84 -3.29 -28.73
C LYS A 123 14.37 -4.72 -28.83
N THR A 124 13.50 -5.69 -29.01
CA THR A 124 13.84 -7.12 -29.07
C THR A 124 15.03 -7.43 -30.01
N ASP A 125 15.23 -6.56 -31.01
CA ASP A 125 16.23 -6.65 -32.06
C ASP A 125 17.64 -6.19 -31.63
N ASP A 126 17.75 -5.37 -30.57
CA ASP A 126 19.01 -4.79 -30.08
C ASP A 126 19.70 -5.70 -29.04
N MET A 127 18.98 -6.69 -28.51
CA MET A 127 19.50 -7.63 -27.54
C MET A 127 19.99 -8.89 -28.27
N PRO A 128 21.22 -9.38 -28.02
CA PRO A 128 21.67 -10.62 -28.65
C PRO A 128 20.69 -11.75 -28.35
N PRO A 129 20.50 -12.70 -29.29
CA PRO A 129 19.74 -13.92 -29.01
C PRO A 129 20.30 -14.62 -27.76
N ILE A 130 19.45 -15.24 -26.93
CA ILE A 130 19.90 -15.91 -25.70
C ILE A 130 20.90 -17.02 -26.04
N GLU A 131 20.81 -17.63 -27.23
CA GLU A 131 21.76 -18.62 -27.70
C GLU A 131 23.19 -18.07 -27.86
N GLN A 132 23.34 -16.74 -27.97
CA GLN A 132 24.62 -16.02 -28.03
C GLN A 132 25.05 -15.46 -26.67
N MET A 133 24.17 -15.46 -25.67
CA MET A 133 24.46 -15.04 -24.30
C MET A 133 24.27 -16.24 -23.36
N ILE A 134 25.38 -16.87 -22.97
CA ILE A 134 25.33 -17.90 -21.92
C ILE A 134 24.93 -17.21 -20.61
N VAL A 135 23.62 -17.18 -20.32
CA VAL A 135 23.09 -16.73 -19.04
C VAL A 135 22.86 -17.98 -18.18
N CYS A 136 23.58 -18.08 -17.06
CA CYS A 136 23.59 -19.27 -16.21
C CYS A 136 22.21 -19.64 -15.61
N CYS A 137 21.21 -18.74 -15.68
CA CYS A 137 19.87 -18.93 -15.13
C CYS A 137 18.77 -18.28 -16.00
N GLY A 138 18.97 -18.18 -17.32
CA GLY A 138 18.03 -17.48 -18.19
C GLY A 138 17.93 -15.97 -17.93
N ARG A 139 16.99 -15.32 -18.60
CA ARG A 139 16.72 -13.89 -18.49
C ARG A 139 16.01 -13.57 -17.18
N ASN A 140 16.77 -13.18 -16.17
CA ASN A 140 16.25 -12.82 -14.85
C ASN A 140 16.36 -11.31 -14.59
N ASN A 141 15.47 -10.80 -13.77
CA ASN A 141 15.37 -9.39 -13.40
C ASN A 141 15.55 -9.18 -11.89
N LYS A 142 16.51 -9.90 -11.31
CA LYS A 142 16.80 -9.83 -9.88
C LYS A 142 17.54 -8.53 -9.56
N GLY A 143 16.77 -7.53 -9.11
CA GLY A 143 17.23 -6.34 -8.38
C GLY A 143 18.33 -5.53 -9.06
#